data_AF-A0A4Y0BQU3-F1
#
_entry.id   AF-A0A4Y0BQU3-F1
#
_cell.length_a   1.000
_cell.length_b   1.000
_cell.length_c   1.000
_cell.angle_alpha   90.00
_cell.angle_beta   90.00
_cell.angle_gamma   90.00
#
_symmetry.space_group_name_H-M   'P 1'
#
loop_
_entity.id
_entity.type
_entity.pdbx_description
1 polymer ?
#
loop_
_entity_poly.entity_id
_entity_poly.type
_entity_poly.pdbx_seq_one_letter_code
_entity_poly.pdbx_strand_id
1 'polypeptide(L)' 'MSAAKTTTILQKLTAHTSDVTSLDFYGNALLVTGSSDKTVRVWRWVAGNGFREESFSPLLGHRYGVTGVRVSPKVMYSV' A
#
# COMPACT_ATOMS: atom_id res chain seq x y z
N MET A 1 -9.80 -10.86 -32.61
CA MET A 1 -9.73 -9.50 -32.06
C MET A 1 -9.80 -9.63 -30.54
N SER A 2 -8.69 -9.39 -29.84
CA SER A 2 -8.66 -9.45 -28.36
C SER A 2 -9.41 -8.23 -27.81
N ALA A 3 -10.39 -8.45 -26.94
CA ALA A 3 -11.12 -7.37 -26.27
C ALA A 3 -10.14 -6.45 -25.54
N ALA A 4 -10.29 -5.13 -25.71
CA ALA A 4 -9.54 -4.14 -24.96
C ALA A 4 -9.92 -4.27 -23.47
N LYS A 5 -8.93 -4.53 -22.62
CA LYS A 5 -9.14 -4.64 -21.18
C LYS A 5 -9.33 -3.23 -20.62
N THR A 6 -10.57 -2.87 -20.30
CA THR A 6 -10.89 -1.57 -19.70
C THR A 6 -10.39 -1.54 -18.26
N THR A 7 -9.51 -0.58 -17.94
CA THR A 7 -9.07 -0.31 -16.57
C THR A 7 -10.09 0.56 -15.88
N THR A 8 -10.66 0.06 -14.78
CA THR A 8 -11.56 0.82 -13.90
C THR A 8 -10.85 1.16 -12.60
N ILE A 9 -11.15 2.33 -12.03
CA ILE A 9 -10.65 2.70 -10.71
C ILE A 9 -11.38 1.84 -9.68
N LEU A 10 -10.64 0.98 -8.96
CA LEU A 10 -11.21 0.13 -7.92
C LEU A 10 -11.48 0.91 -6.62
N GLN A 11 -10.53 1.76 -6.20
CA GLN A 11 -10.62 2.51 -4.95
C GLN A 11 -9.66 3.70 -4.95
N LYS A 12 -10.04 4.77 -4.25
CA LYS A 12 -9.17 5.92 -3.94
C LYS A 12 -8.83 5.92 -2.45
N LEU A 13 -7.53 5.91 -2.12
CA LEU A 13 -7.03 5.98 -0.74
C LEU A 13 -6.57 7.41 -0.44
N THR A 14 -7.40 8.17 0.28
CA THR A 14 -7.13 9.58 0.60
C THR A 14 -6.72 9.71 2.06
N ALA A 15 -5.44 9.46 2.37
CA ALA A 15 -4.96 9.52 3.75
C ALA A 15 -3.60 10.22 3.93
N HIS A 16 -2.72 10.20 2.92
CA HIS A 16 -1.50 10.99 2.96
C HIS A 16 -1.81 12.48 2.76
N THR A 17 -1.11 13.33 3.51
CA THR A 17 -1.28 14.80 3.43
C THR A 17 -0.30 15.45 2.46
N SER A 18 0.60 14.66 1.86
CA SER A 18 1.59 15.06 0.87
C SER A 18 1.78 13.93 -0.15
N ASP A 19 2.59 14.18 -1.18
CA ASP A 19 2.92 13.21 -2.23
C ASP A 19 3.23 11.81 -1.71
N VAL A 20 2.58 10.81 -2.32
CA VAL A 20 2.95 9.41 -2.16
C VAL A 20 4.18 9.16 -3.01
N THR A 21 5.31 8.92 -2.36
CA THR A 21 6.62 8.78 -3.00
C THR A 21 6.93 7.35 -3.40
N SER A 22 6.30 6.38 -2.72
CA SER A 22 6.58 4.97 -2.92
C SER A 22 5.44 4.09 -2.41
N LEU A 23 5.33 2.91 -2.99
CA LEU A 23 4.42 1.86 -2.56
C LEU A 23 5.03 0.48 -2.80
N ASP A 24 4.60 -0.50 -2.04
CA ASP A 24 4.93 -1.90 -2.27
C ASP A 24 3.84 -2.85 -1.74
N PHE A 25 3.72 -4.02 -2.35
CA PHE A 25 2.73 -5.04 -2.00
C PHE A 25 3.36 -6.23 -1.29
N TYR A 26 2.65 -6.75 -0.30
CA TYR A 26 2.91 -8.06 0.27
C TYR A 26 1.81 -9.04 -0.10
N GLY A 27 2.08 -9.82 -1.15
CA GLY A 27 1.11 -10.69 -1.79
C GLY A 27 -0.12 -9.91 -2.26
N ASN A 28 -1.30 -10.49 -2.10
CA ASN A 28 -2.57 -9.89 -2.52
C ASN A 28 -3.33 -9.20 -1.36
N ALA A 29 -2.74 -9.16 -0.17
CA ALA A 29 -3.46 -8.83 1.06
C ALA A 29 -3.02 -7.52 1.70
N LEU A 30 -1.77 -7.12 1.53
CA LEU A 30 -1.20 -5.95 2.20
C LEU A 30 -0.55 -5.02 1.17
N LEU A 31 -0.83 -3.73 1.33
CA LEU A 31 -0.22 -2.63 0.60
C LEU A 31 0.43 -1.70 1.61
N VAL A 32 1.66 -1.29 1.35
CA VAL A 32 2.39 -0.32 2.16
C VAL A 32 2.67 0.90 1.29
N THR A 33 2.38 2.10 1.79
CA THR A 33 2.60 3.36 1.09
C THR A 33 3.47 4.29 1.93
N GLY A 34 4.50 4.88 1.31
CA GLY A 34 5.34 5.90 1.92
C GLY A 34 5.07 7.28 1.30
N SER A 35 5.20 8.34 2.11
CA SER A 35 4.92 9.71 1.66
C SER A 35 5.93 10.73 2.18
N SER A 36 6.00 11.86 1.47
CA SER A 36 6.66 13.08 1.90
C SER A 36 6.07 13.67 3.20
N ASP A 37 4.87 13.23 3.61
CA ASP A 37 4.27 13.57 4.91
C ASP A 37 4.98 12.92 6.11
N LYS A 38 6.07 12.19 5.85
CA LYS A 38 6.95 11.53 6.85
C LYS A 38 6.34 10.28 7.46
N THR A 39 5.23 9.79 6.92
CA THR A 39 4.55 8.59 7.39
C THR A 39 4.64 7.44 6.40
N VAL A 40 4.59 6.23 6.95
CA VAL A 40 4.31 5.02 6.17
C VAL A 40 2.94 4.51 6.60
N ARG A 41 2.03 4.32 5.65
CA ARG A 41 0.69 3.77 5.92
C ARG A 41 0.59 2.34 5.42
N VAL A 42 -0.17 1.53 6.16
CA VAL A 42 -0.34 0.11 5.86
C VAL A 42 -1.82 -0.18 5.67
N TRP A 43 -2.12 -0.90 4.59
CA TRP A 43 -3.47 -1.15 4.11
C TRP A 43 -3.68 -2.64 3.93
N ARG A 44 -4.81 -3.17 4.42
CA ARG A 44 -5.24 -4.55 4.18
C ARG A 44 -6.40 -4.60 3.20
N TRP A 45 -6.30 -5.48 2.21
CA TRP A 45 -7.41 -5.82 1.33
C TRP A 45 -8.44 -6.68 2.07
N VAL A 46 -9.67 -6.19 2.14
CA VAL A 46 -10.83 -6.91 2.66
C VAL A 46 -11.77 -7.19 1.49
N ALA A 47 -12.01 -8.46 1.19
CA ALA A 47 -12.90 -8.86 0.09
C ALA A 47 -14.29 -8.22 0.25
N GLY A 48 -14.78 -7.57 -0.80
CA GLY A 48 -16.05 -6.82 -0.79
C GLY A 48 -15.99 -5.40 -0.22
N ASN A 49 -14.93 -5.04 0.52
CA ASN A 49 -14.79 -3.71 1.14
C ASN A 49 -13.57 -2.91 0.65
N GLY A 50 -12.65 -3.55 -0.07
CA GLY A 50 -11.45 -2.93 -0.59
C GLY A 50 -10.32 -2.83 0.43
N PHE A 51 -9.34 -1.97 0.16
CA PHE A 51 -8.26 -1.64 1.08
C PHE A 51 -8.77 -0.84 2.27
N ARG A 52 -8.41 -1.27 3.48
CA ARG A 52 -8.65 -0.55 4.73
C ARG A 52 -7.34 -0.30 5.44
N GLU A 53 -7.19 0.87 6.04
CA GLU A 53 -6.00 1.18 6.83
C GLU A 53 -5.94 0.28 8.08
N GLU A 54 -4.76 -0.24 8.37
CA GLU A 54 -4.51 -1.10 9.52
C GLU A 54 -4.50 -0.30 10.83
N SER A 55 -4.87 -0.95 11.93
CA SER A 55 -5.00 -0.31 13.25
C SER A 55 -3.68 0.26 13.80
N PHE A 56 -2.54 -0.27 13.36
CA PHE A 56 -1.20 0.20 13.75
C PHE A 56 -0.62 1.25 12.79
N SER A 57 -1.38 1.65 11.77
CA SER A 57 -1.03 2.72 10.83
C SER A 57 -1.53 4.08 11.37
N PRO A 58 -0.84 5.21 11.10
CA PRO A 58 0.43 5.32 10.38
C PRO A 58 1.63 4.90 11.23
N LEU A 59 2.65 4.34 10.58
CA LEU A 59 3.96 4.14 11.16
C LEU A 59 4.71 5.48 11.19
N LEU A 60 5.11 5.89 12.41
CA LEU A 60 5.77 7.15 12.69
C LEU A 60 7.25 6.93 13.01
N GLY A 61 8.09 7.96 12.76
CA GLY A 61 9.49 7.97 13.20
C GLY A 61 10.45 8.68 12.24
N HIS A 62 10.10 8.76 10.95
CA HIS A 62 10.91 9.50 9.98
C HIS A 62 10.84 11.02 10.25
N ARG A 63 12.00 11.69 10.28
CA ARG A 63 12.09 13.15 10.46
C ARG A 63 11.85 13.93 9.17
N TYR A 64 12.06 13.26 8.03
CA TYR A 64 11.92 13.77 6.67
C TYR A 64 11.01 12.87 5.86
N GLY A 65 10.68 13.29 4.64
CA GLY A 65 9.82 12.52 3.74
C GLY A 65 10.37 11.12 3.52
N VAL A 66 9.47 10.13 3.53
CA VAL A 66 9.82 8.76 3.18
C VAL A 66 10.09 8.74 1.68
N THR A 67 11.23 8.24 1.25
CA THR A 67 11.62 8.19 -0.17
C THR A 67 11.39 6.83 -0.81
N GLY A 68 11.26 5.77 0.00
CA GLY A 68 11.08 4.41 -0.47
C GLY A 68 10.58 3.48 0.62
N VAL A 69 9.66 2.59 0.27
CA VAL A 69 9.21 1.46 1.10
C VAL A 69 9.38 0.16 0.32
N ARG A 70 9.78 -0.91 0.99
CA ARG A 70 9.85 -2.26 0.42
C ARG A 70 9.37 -3.27 1.44
N VAL A 71 8.62 -4.28 0.99
CA VAL A 71 8.21 -5.40 1.83
C VAL A 71 8.96 -6.65 1.38
N SER A 72 9.51 -7.39 2.34
CA SER A 72 10.15 -8.67 2.06
C SER A 72 9.15 -9.64 1.43
N PRO A 73 9.55 -10.43 0.42
CA PRO A 73 8.67 -11.42 -0.19
C PRO A 73 8.24 -12.47 0.84
N LYS A 74 7.02 -13.00 0.69
CA LYS A 74 6.56 -14.14 1.49
C LYS A 74 7.38 -15.37 1.10
N VAL A 75 8.30 -15.79 1.96
CA VAL A 75 8.96 -17.09 1.79
C VAL A 75 8.02 -18.17 2.32
N MET A 76 7.26 -18.82 1.44
CA MET A 76 6.60 -20.08 1.78
C MET A 76 7.61 -21.20 1.55
N TYR A 77 8.29 -21.64 2.62
CA TYR A 77 8.82 -22.99 2.62
C TYR A 77 7.62 -23.94 2.73
N SER A 78 7.25 -24.60 1.63
CA SER A 78 6.47 -25.83 1.72
C SER A 78 7.44 -26.95 2.04
N VAL A 79 7.37 -27.47 3.27
CA VAL A 79 7.94 -28.79 3.60
C VAL A 79 7.08 -29.89 3.01
#